data_AF-A0A103EPI2-F1
#
_entry.id   AF-A0A103EPI2-F1
#
_cell.length_a   1.000
_cell.length_b   1.000
_cell.length_c   1.000
_cell.angle_alpha   90.00
_cell.angle_beta   90.00
_cell.angle_gamma   90.00
#
_symmetry.space_group_name_H-M   'P 1'
#
loop_
_entity.id
_entity.type
_entity.pdbx_description
1 polymer ?
#
loop_
_entity_poly.entity_id
_entity_poly.type
_entity_poly.pdbx_seq_one_letter_code
_entity_poly.pdbx_strand_id
1 'polypeptide(L)'
;MMDHSANLPTYEQFLEFRAAVIRAIAVAWNDNDYLDQLLADPVKALHDKFDYRFPLAVDLKAVAETATWTPETTAGWTCIKNNVLELVLPPAPPQDQEAVALAAYNSRNLTPFGR
;
A
#
# COMPACT_ATOMS: atom_id res chain seq x y z
N MET A 1 -3.11 26.68 -18.13
CA MET A 1 -1.88 26.53 -17.33
C MET A 1 -2.31 25.75 -16.09
N MET A 2 -2.23 24.42 -16.14
CA MET A 2 -2.64 23.57 -15.01
C MET A 2 -1.49 23.51 -14.01
N ASP A 3 -1.73 24.01 -12.81
CA ASP A 3 -0.87 23.85 -11.64
C ASP A 3 -0.75 22.35 -11.32
N HIS A 4 0.46 21.81 -11.45
CA HIS A 4 0.78 20.45 -11.04
C HIS A 4 1.40 20.53 -9.65
N SER A 5 0.57 20.92 -8.67
CA SER A 5 0.94 20.82 -7.27
C SER A 5 1.19 19.34 -6.97
N ALA A 6 2.32 19.02 -6.33
CA ALA A 6 2.67 17.66 -5.94
C ALA A 6 1.51 17.05 -5.13
N ASN A 7 0.72 16.18 -5.76
CA ASN A 7 -0.40 15.50 -5.10
C ASN A 7 0.18 14.47 -4.13
N LEU A 8 0.41 14.91 -2.90
CA LEU A 8 0.32 14.06 -1.73
C LEU A 8 -1.03 13.31 -1.80
N PRO A 9 -1.13 12.08 -1.24
CA PRO A 9 -2.41 11.41 -1.16
C PRO A 9 -3.41 12.38 -0.55
N THR A 10 -4.54 12.58 -1.23
CA THR A 10 -5.60 13.29 -0.55
C THR A 10 -6.03 12.40 0.63
N TYR A 11 -6.40 13.03 1.73
CA TYR A 11 -6.97 12.32 2.87
C TYR A 11 -8.11 11.37 2.43
N GLU A 12 -8.85 11.78 1.39
CA GLU A 12 -9.91 11.00 0.75
C GLU A 12 -9.41 9.69 0.12
N GLN A 13 -8.33 9.70 -0.68
CA GLN A 13 -7.76 8.46 -1.25
C GLN A 13 -7.34 7.47 -0.16
N PHE A 14 -6.83 7.96 0.97
CA PHE A 14 -6.51 7.11 2.11
C PHE A 14 -7.76 6.52 2.76
N LEU A 15 -8.86 7.28 2.85
CA LEU A 15 -10.14 6.78 3.34
C LEU A 15 -10.74 5.72 2.41
N GLU A 16 -10.69 5.94 1.09
CA GLU A 16 -11.14 4.97 0.10
C GLU A 16 -10.36 3.65 0.20
N PHE A 17 -9.04 3.73 0.35
CA PHE A 17 -8.20 2.56 0.57
C PHE A 17 -8.63 1.78 1.82
N ARG A 18 -8.83 2.48 2.96
CA ARG A 18 -9.30 1.83 4.19
C ARG A 18 -10.64 1.13 4.00
N ALA A 19 -11.58 1.78 3.30
CA ALA A 19 -12.89 1.21 3.01
C ALA A 19 -12.79 -0.01 2.08
N ALA A 20 -11.91 0.01 1.07
CA ALA A 20 -11.65 -1.11 0.18
C ALA A 20 -11.07 -2.32 0.95
N VAL A 21 -10.09 -2.10 1.83
CA VAL A 21 -9.47 -3.16 2.64
C VAL A 21 -10.50 -3.83 3.56
N ILE A 22 -11.33 -3.06 4.28
CA ILE A 22 -12.35 -3.65 5.18
C ILE A 22 -13.38 -4.46 4.40
N ARG A 23 -13.81 -3.98 3.23
CA ARG A 23 -14.71 -4.75 2.35
C ARG A 23 -14.07 -6.04 1.86
N ALA A 24 -12.81 -5.98 1.44
CA ALA A 24 -12.06 -7.16 1.00
C ALA A 24 -11.95 -8.22 2.10
N ILE A 25 -11.64 -7.81 3.33
CA ILE A 25 -11.58 -8.71 4.49
C ILE A 25 -12.93 -9.40 4.72
N ALA A 26 -14.03 -8.62 4.72
CA ALA A 26 -15.36 -9.17 4.96
C ALA A 26 -15.80 -10.19 3.90
N VAL A 27 -15.45 -9.96 2.63
CA VAL A 27 -15.69 -10.91 1.55
C VAL A 27 -14.82 -12.16 1.74
N ALA A 28 -13.53 -11.99 2.00
CA ALA A 28 -12.58 -13.10 2.14
C ALA A 28 -12.92 -14.05 3.30
N TRP A 29 -13.64 -13.60 4.33
CA TRP A 29 -14.14 -14.48 5.40
C TRP A 29 -15.17 -15.51 4.93
N ASN A 30 -15.83 -15.29 3.79
CA ASN A 30 -16.94 -16.13 3.32
C ASN A 30 -16.70 -16.71 1.91
N ASP A 31 -15.62 -16.33 1.24
CA ASP A 31 -15.32 -16.66 -0.16
C ASP A 31 -13.84 -17.03 -0.26
N ASN A 32 -13.54 -18.33 -0.17
CA ASN A 32 -12.17 -18.85 -0.21
C ASN A 32 -11.52 -18.62 -1.59
N ASP A 33 -12.28 -18.70 -2.69
CA ASP A 33 -11.76 -18.45 -4.03
C ASP A 33 -11.30 -16.99 -4.16
N TYR A 34 -12.05 -16.05 -3.56
CA TYR A 34 -11.64 -14.66 -3.49
C TYR A 34 -10.44 -14.45 -2.55
N LEU A 35 -10.37 -15.15 -1.42
CA LEU A 35 -9.20 -15.09 -0.53
C LEU A 35 -7.93 -15.51 -1.28
N ASP A 36 -7.98 -16.61 -2.04
CA ASP A 36 -6.83 -17.08 -2.82
C ASP A 36 -6.41 -16.06 -3.89
N GLN A 37 -7.38 -15.44 -4.57
CA GLN A 37 -7.10 -14.35 -5.51
C GLN A 37 -6.47 -13.14 -4.83
N LEU A 38 -7.00 -12.75 -3.67
CA LEU A 38 -6.51 -11.61 -2.89
C LEU A 38 -5.07 -11.84 -2.39
N LEU A 39 -4.72 -13.08 -1.98
CA LEU A 39 -3.37 -13.45 -1.57
C LEU A 39 -2.39 -13.52 -2.75
N ALA A 40 -2.86 -13.91 -3.93
CA ALA A 40 -2.03 -14.01 -5.13
C ALA A 40 -1.73 -12.64 -5.77
N ASP A 41 -2.76 -11.81 -5.96
CA ASP A 41 -2.65 -10.47 -6.53
C ASP A 41 -3.73 -9.55 -5.95
N PRO A 42 -3.44 -8.83 -4.85
CA PRO A 42 -4.44 -8.02 -4.17
C PRO A 42 -4.87 -6.81 -4.99
N VAL A 43 -4.00 -6.25 -5.84
CA VAL A 43 -4.36 -5.10 -6.69
C VAL A 43 -5.41 -5.54 -7.71
N LYS A 44 -5.17 -6.66 -8.39
CA LYS A 44 -6.12 -7.22 -9.35
C LYS A 44 -7.41 -7.67 -8.66
N ALA A 45 -7.34 -8.35 -7.52
CA ALA A 45 -8.52 -8.83 -6.80
C ALA A 45 -9.43 -7.66 -6.36
N LEU A 46 -8.85 -6.57 -5.84
CA LEU A 46 -9.60 -5.37 -5.46
C LEU A 46 -10.23 -4.69 -6.67
N HIS A 47 -9.52 -4.62 -7.80
CA HIS A 47 -10.05 -4.08 -9.04
C HIS A 47 -11.22 -4.93 -9.56
N ASP A 48 -11.04 -6.23 -9.71
CA ASP A 48 -12.05 -7.10 -10.32
C ASP A 48 -13.31 -7.22 -9.45
N LYS A 49 -13.17 -7.19 -8.12
CA LYS A 49 -14.31 -7.32 -7.19
C LYS A 49 -15.03 -6.01 -6.91
N PHE A 50 -14.31 -4.89 -6.87
CA PHE A 50 -14.86 -3.60 -6.38
C PHE A 50 -14.67 -2.42 -7.36
N ASP A 51 -14.09 -2.64 -8.54
CA ASP A 51 -13.60 -1.59 -9.46
C ASP A 51 -12.67 -0.57 -8.77
N TYR A 52 -11.98 -1.02 -7.72
CA TYR A 52 -11.09 -0.16 -6.94
C TYR A 52 -9.70 -0.12 -7.55
N ARG A 53 -9.25 1.08 -7.95
CA ARG A 53 -7.90 1.31 -8.47
C ARG A 53 -6.98 1.69 -7.33
N PHE A 54 -6.04 0.81 -6.99
CA PHE A 54 -5.04 1.10 -5.97
C PHE A 54 -4.18 2.30 -6.38
N PRO A 55 -4.17 3.40 -5.60
CA PRO A 55 -3.61 4.67 -6.06
C PRO A 55 -2.11 4.83 -5.79
N LEU A 56 -1.49 3.87 -5.07
CA LEU A 56 -0.11 3.98 -4.64
C LEU A 56 0.84 3.30 -5.62
N ALA A 57 1.98 3.92 -5.87
CA ALA A 57 3.11 3.35 -6.62
C ALA A 57 4.00 2.48 -5.72
N VAL A 58 3.40 1.59 -4.94
CA VAL A 58 4.09 0.61 -4.08
C VAL A 58 3.48 -0.76 -4.27
N ASP A 59 4.24 -1.82 -4.02
CA ASP A 59 3.72 -3.17 -4.09
C ASP A 59 2.76 -3.43 -2.92
N LEU A 60 1.53 -3.81 -3.23
CA LEU A 60 0.56 -4.26 -2.24
C LEU A 60 0.62 -5.78 -2.13
N LYS A 61 0.75 -6.28 -0.90
CA LYS A 61 0.75 -7.72 -0.61
C LYS A 61 -0.26 -8.04 0.50
N ALA A 62 -1.11 -9.03 0.27
CA ALA A 62 -1.94 -9.61 1.30
C ALA A 62 -1.24 -10.84 1.92
N VAL A 63 -1.38 -11.01 3.23
CA VAL A 63 -0.77 -12.15 3.95
C VAL A 63 -1.79 -12.69 4.95
N ALA A 64 -2.15 -13.96 4.82
CA ALA A 64 -3.04 -14.65 5.75
C ALA A 64 -2.31 -15.11 7.02
N GLU A 65 -3.08 -15.55 8.03
CA GLU A 65 -2.60 -16.22 9.24
C GLU A 65 -1.62 -15.40 10.10
N THR A 66 -1.63 -14.07 9.95
CA THR A 66 -0.74 -13.17 10.69
C THR A 66 -1.43 -12.43 11.83
N ALA A 67 -2.69 -12.73 12.14
CA ALA A 67 -3.44 -12.07 13.20
C ALA A 67 -4.35 -13.02 13.97
N THR A 68 -4.44 -12.80 15.28
CA THR A 68 -5.29 -13.55 16.21
C THR A 68 -6.25 -12.59 16.90
N TRP A 69 -7.54 -12.91 16.94
CA TRP A 69 -8.52 -12.16 17.72
C TRP A 69 -8.29 -12.43 19.21
N THR A 70 -7.96 -11.39 19.97
CA THR A 70 -7.63 -11.47 21.40
C THR A 70 -8.54 -10.55 22.21
N PRO A 71 -9.82 -10.92 22.41
CA PRO A 71 -10.81 -10.04 23.02
C PRO A 71 -10.54 -9.78 24.50
N GLU A 72 -9.94 -10.74 25.21
CA GLU A 72 -9.73 -10.65 26.66
C GLU A 72 -8.59 -9.72 27.06
N THR A 73 -7.60 -9.51 26.19
CA THR A 73 -6.42 -8.68 26.49
C THR A 73 -6.47 -7.31 25.86
N THR A 74 -6.89 -7.22 24.59
CA THR A 74 -6.83 -5.97 23.81
C THR A 74 -8.18 -5.55 23.25
N ALA A 75 -9.24 -6.34 23.46
CA ALA A 75 -10.52 -6.18 22.78
C ALA A 75 -10.35 -6.02 21.25
N GLY A 76 -9.34 -6.69 20.67
CA GLY A 76 -8.85 -6.38 19.33
C GLY A 76 -8.11 -7.54 18.65
N TRP A 77 -7.58 -7.27 17.46
CA TRP A 77 -6.69 -8.18 16.73
C TRP A 77 -5.24 -7.95 17.16
N THR A 78 -4.56 -9.03 17.51
CA THR A 78 -3.10 -9.03 17.72
C THR A 78 -2.42 -9.59 16.48
N CYS A 79 -1.67 -8.76 15.77
CA CYS A 79 -0.89 -9.17 14.60
C CYS A 79 0.50 -9.68 15.02
N ILE A 80 0.93 -10.80 14.43
CA ILE A 80 2.25 -11.42 14.63
C ILE A 80 3.31 -10.71 13.79
N LYS A 81 2.91 -10.01 12.72
CA LYS A 81 3.79 -9.25 11.84
C LYS A 81 3.32 -7.81 11.70
N ASN A 82 4.29 -6.90 11.57
CA ASN A 82 4.03 -5.52 11.18
C ASN A 82 3.80 -5.43 9.68
N ASN A 83 2.99 -4.45 9.26
CA ASN A 83 2.98 -4.02 7.86
C ASN A 83 4.35 -3.44 7.51
N VAL A 84 4.88 -3.81 6.34
CA VAL A 84 6.20 -3.39 5.88
C VAL A 84 6.05 -2.52 4.65
N LEU A 85 6.76 -1.39 4.64
CA LEU A 85 7.06 -0.61 3.45
C LEU A 85 8.54 -0.78 3.16
N GLU A 86 8.87 -1.34 2.01
CA GLU A 86 10.26 -1.48 1.57
C GLU A 86 10.72 -0.20 0.87
N LEU A 87 11.88 0.32 1.28
CA LEU A 87 12.50 1.50 0.67
C LEU A 87 13.62 1.06 -0.26
N VAL A 88 13.58 1.52 -1.50
CA VAL A 88 14.72 1.40 -2.41
C VAL A 88 15.80 2.38 -1.94
N LEU A 89 17.05 1.94 -1.83
CA LEU A 89 18.17 2.81 -1.49
C LEU A 89 19.19 2.76 -2.64
N PRO A 90 19.46 3.90 -3.30
CA PRO A 90 20.44 3.94 -4.39
C PRO A 90 21.87 3.85 -3.83
N PRO A 91 22.83 3.33 -4.61
CA PRO A 91 24.25 3.43 -4.27
C PRO A 91 24.72 4.89 -4.29
N ALA A 92 25.77 5.20 -3.53
CA ALA A 92 26.33 6.54 -3.49
C ALA A 92 26.93 6.93 -4.88
N PRO A 93 26.61 8.13 -5.40
CA PRO A 93 27.26 8.68 -6.59
C PRO A 93 28.65 9.23 -6.24
N PRO A 94 29.43 9.71 -7.23
CA PRO A 94 30.62 10.53 -6.95
C PRO A 94 30.32 11.75 -6.08
N GLN A 95 31.27 12.14 -5.23
CA GLN A 95 31.09 13.17 -4.20
C GLN A 95 30.64 14.53 -4.77
N ASP A 96 31.14 14.89 -5.95
CA ASP A 96 30.78 16.13 -6.66
C ASP A 96 29.35 16.12 -7.23
N GLN A 97 28.68 14.96 -7.25
CA GLN A 97 27.34 14.75 -7.81
C GLN A 97 26.28 14.42 -6.75
N GLU A 98 26.65 14.25 -5.48
CA GLU A 98 25.74 13.82 -4.39
C GLU A 98 24.48 14.67 -4.30
N ALA A 99 24.61 16.00 -4.28
CA ALA A 99 23.47 16.91 -4.14
C ALA A 99 22.46 16.77 -5.29
N VAL A 100 22.95 16.66 -6.53
CA VAL A 100 22.10 16.51 -7.73
C VAL A 100 21.42 15.14 -7.74
N ALA A 101 22.16 14.08 -7.39
CA ALA A 101 21.62 12.73 -7.32
C ALA A 101 20.52 12.60 -6.26
N LEU A 102 20.71 13.19 -5.07
CA LEU A 102 19.71 13.20 -4.01
C LEU A 102 18.45 13.97 -4.42
N ALA A 103 18.60 15.14 -5.05
CA ALA A 103 17.47 15.91 -5.54
C ALA A 103 16.67 15.14 -6.62
N ALA A 104 17.39 14.49 -7.56
CA ALA A 104 16.78 13.65 -8.58
C ALA A 104 16.05 12.46 -7.96
N TYR A 105 16.66 11.78 -6.98
CA TYR A 105 16.08 10.65 -6.27
C TYR A 105 14.78 11.02 -5.56
N ASN A 106 14.79 12.13 -4.80
CA ASN A 106 13.61 12.66 -4.12
C ASN A 106 12.46 12.94 -5.11
N SER A 107 12.77 13.60 -6.23
CA SER A 107 11.75 14.00 -7.22
C SER A 107 11.13 12.85 -8.03
N ARG A 108 11.78 11.67 -8.05
CA ARG A 108 11.40 10.54 -8.91
C ARG A 108 10.91 9.32 -8.14
N ASN A 109 11.46 9.06 -6.95
CA ASN A 109 11.24 7.79 -6.23
C ASN A 109 10.57 7.96 -4.87
N LEU A 110 10.60 9.16 -4.27
CA LEU A 110 9.96 9.43 -2.98
C LEU A 110 8.56 10.06 -3.13
N THR A 111 8.01 10.01 -4.34
CA THR A 111 6.63 10.41 -4.67
C THR A 111 5.77 9.15 -4.79
N PRO A 112 5.09 8.71 -3.71
CA PRO A 112 4.34 7.45 -3.67
C PRO A 112 3.09 7.42 -4.56
N PHE A 113 2.82 8.47 -5.32
CA PHE A 113 1.69 8.61 -6.23
C PHE A 113 2.24 8.93 -7.61
N GLY A 114 1.75 8.23 -8.62
CA GLY A 114 2.15 8.46 -10.02
C GLY A 114 1.92 9.90 -10.44
N ARG A 115 2.77 10.39 -11.35
CA ARG A 115 2.48 11.62 -12.12
C ARG A 115 1.31 11.40 -13.06
#